data_AF-A0A7S3AQV4-F1
#
_entry.id   AF-A0A7S3AQV4-F1
#
_cell.length_a   1.000
_cell.length_b   1.000
_cell.length_c   1.000
_cell.angle_alpha   90.00
_cell.angle_beta   90.00
_cell.angle_gamma   90.00
#
_symmetry.space_group_name_H-M   'P 1'
#
loop_
_entity.id
_entity.type
_entity.pdbx_description
1 polymer ?
#
loop_
_entity_poly.entity_id
_entity_poly.type
_entity_poly.pdbx_seq_one_letter_code
_entity_poly.pdbx_strand_id
1 'polypeptide(L)'
;PSEARVPAAEEEAPIEDRAEAHAEAPAEEASASEAAPTEGATERREGDDPPDWLLCPITQELMRDPVITTDGHAYERTAITTWLQKHNTSPATGLVLEHHTPGTLPVLYPVHALRGLVREWEDEQKSKRVAAVAQQWAGPPTPPP
;
A
#
# COMPACT_ATOMS: atom_id res chain seq x y z
N PRO A 1 31.72 -8.56 -56.06
CA PRO A 1 31.88 -7.15 -56.52
C PRO A 1 30.51 -6.46 -56.57
N SER A 2 30.20 -5.40 -55.83
CA SER A 2 31.01 -4.34 -55.26
C SER A 2 30.31 -3.82 -54.00
N GLU A 3 31.12 -3.52 -53.01
CA GLU A 3 30.76 -2.86 -51.76
C GLU A 3 30.26 -1.43 -51.99
N ALA A 4 29.42 -0.95 -51.06
CA ALA A 4 29.31 0.46 -50.67
C ALA A 4 28.71 0.47 -49.25
N ARG A 5 29.53 0.33 -48.20
CA ARG A 5 30.28 1.38 -47.48
C ARG A 5 29.37 2.37 -46.74
N VAL A 6 29.31 2.18 -45.42
CA VAL A 6 28.90 3.13 -44.38
C VAL A 6 29.76 4.41 -44.38
N PRO A 7 29.19 5.52 -43.88
CA PRO A 7 29.79 6.21 -42.72
C PRO A 7 28.70 6.49 -41.65
N ALA A 8 28.85 6.24 -40.35
CA ALA A 8 29.82 6.77 -39.39
C ALA A 8 29.92 8.31 -39.43
N ALA A 9 29.08 8.97 -38.65
CA ALA A 9 29.29 10.34 -38.17
C ALA A 9 28.66 10.47 -36.78
N GLU A 10 29.53 10.49 -35.77
CA GLU A 10 29.33 11.14 -34.48
C GLU A 10 29.01 12.62 -34.71
N GLU A 11 28.11 13.21 -33.91
CA GLU A 11 28.32 14.57 -33.41
C GLU A 11 27.57 14.76 -32.09
N GLU A 12 28.32 15.19 -31.08
CA GLU A 12 27.90 15.41 -29.72
C GLU A 12 27.31 16.82 -29.49
N ALA A 13 26.67 16.95 -28.33
CA ALA A 13 26.43 18.16 -27.53
C ALA A 13 25.19 19.02 -27.87
N PRO A 14 24.63 19.82 -26.93
CA PRO A 14 25.12 20.11 -25.58
C PRO A 14 24.10 19.91 -24.44
N ILE A 15 24.69 19.71 -23.27
CA ILE A 15 24.13 19.88 -21.93
C ILE A 15 24.09 21.38 -21.66
N GLU A 16 22.95 21.91 -21.19
CA GLU A 16 22.75 23.10 -20.34
C GLU A 16 21.42 23.79 -20.67
N ASP A 17 20.44 23.68 -19.77
CA ASP A 17 19.74 24.87 -19.29
C ASP A 17 19.26 24.63 -17.86
N ARG A 18 19.95 25.31 -16.94
CA ARG A 18 19.55 25.49 -15.57
C ARG A 18 18.87 26.85 -15.51
N ALA A 19 17.55 26.84 -15.37
CA ALA A 19 16.79 28.01 -14.96
C ALA A 19 15.73 27.60 -13.93
N GLU A 20 15.90 28.15 -12.73
CA GLU A 20 15.01 28.06 -11.59
C GLU A 20 13.58 28.53 -11.90
N ALA A 21 12.59 27.84 -11.32
CA ALA A 21 11.31 28.45 -10.96
C ALA A 21 10.75 27.76 -9.70
N HIS A 22 11.11 28.34 -8.55
CA HIS A 22 10.32 28.22 -7.33
C HIS A 22 8.94 28.81 -7.57
N ALA A 23 7.87 28.04 -7.30
CA ALA A 23 6.52 28.57 -7.17
C ALA A 23 5.67 27.66 -6.24
N GLU A 24 5.65 28.08 -4.98
CA GLU A 24 4.53 28.12 -4.03
C GLU A 24 3.49 26.99 -3.97
N ALA A 25 3.49 26.33 -2.80
CA ALA A 25 2.32 25.75 -2.18
C ALA A 25 1.28 26.85 -1.86
N PRO A 26 -0.03 26.55 -1.99
CA PRO A 26 -0.80 26.38 -0.76
C PRO A 26 -1.87 25.28 -0.90
N ALA A 27 -1.92 24.36 0.06
CA ALA A 27 -3.12 23.58 0.33
C ALA A 27 -3.50 23.88 1.77
N GLU A 28 -4.56 24.68 1.89
CA GLU A 28 -5.16 25.12 3.13
C GLU A 28 -5.61 23.98 4.02
N GLU A 29 -5.45 24.24 5.30
CA GLU A 29 -5.95 23.46 6.42
C GLU A 29 -7.48 23.43 6.42
N ALA A 30 -8.05 22.26 6.16
CA ALA A 30 -9.43 21.98 6.51
C ALA A 30 -9.45 21.28 7.87
N SER A 31 -9.49 22.11 8.92
CA SER A 31 -9.83 21.72 10.27
C SER A 31 -11.31 21.34 10.35
N ALA A 32 -11.59 20.07 10.64
CA ALA A 32 -12.90 19.59 11.04
C ALA A 32 -12.77 18.71 12.29
N SER A 33 -13.06 19.36 13.41
CA SER A 33 -13.44 18.94 14.76
C SER A 33 -13.77 17.46 15.03
N GLU A 34 -13.16 17.00 16.14
CA GLU A 34 -13.64 16.09 17.19
C GLU A 34 -14.41 14.82 16.83
N ALA A 35 -13.78 13.69 17.14
CA ALA A 35 -14.32 12.81 18.18
C ALA A 35 -13.16 12.07 18.87
N ALA A 36 -12.88 12.44 20.12
CA ALA A 36 -12.26 11.52 21.05
C ALA A 36 -13.19 10.31 21.25
N PRO A 37 -12.62 9.13 21.49
CA PRO A 37 -12.87 8.53 22.78
C PRO A 37 -11.56 8.27 23.52
N THR A 38 -11.52 8.87 24.72
CA THR A 38 -11.16 8.23 25.98
C THR A 38 -10.02 7.22 25.96
N GLU A 39 -8.97 7.62 26.65
CA GLU A 39 -8.00 6.81 27.37
C GLU A 39 -8.55 5.43 27.77
N GLY A 40 -8.30 4.48 26.89
CA GLY A 40 -8.34 3.06 27.17
C GLY A 40 -7.20 2.50 26.35
N ALA A 41 -5.98 2.56 26.92
CA ALA A 41 -4.87 1.78 26.42
C ALA A 41 -5.29 0.31 26.51
N THR A 42 -6.00 -0.13 25.48
CA THR A 42 -6.37 -1.52 25.28
C THR A 42 -5.05 -2.23 25.12
N GLU A 43 -4.66 -2.98 26.15
CA GLU A 43 -3.54 -3.90 26.07
C GLU A 43 -3.69 -4.69 24.76
N ARG A 44 -2.74 -4.54 23.84
CA ARG A 44 -2.74 -5.29 22.58
C ARG A 44 -2.61 -6.76 22.95
N ARG A 45 -3.72 -7.49 22.87
CA ARG A 45 -3.75 -8.93 23.17
C ARG A 45 -3.11 -9.66 21.99
N GLU A 46 -2.21 -10.59 22.30
CA GLU A 46 -1.63 -11.54 21.36
C GLU A 46 -2.77 -12.21 20.56
N GLY A 47 -2.89 -11.91 19.27
CA GLY A 47 -3.95 -12.42 18.38
C GLY A 47 -4.94 -11.39 17.82
N ASP A 48 -4.79 -10.10 18.13
CA ASP A 48 -5.55 -9.01 17.47
C ASP A 48 -4.87 -8.54 16.16
N ASP A 49 -3.57 -8.76 16.01
CA ASP A 49 -2.82 -8.34 14.83
C ASP A 49 -3.09 -9.27 13.62
N PRO A 50 -3.21 -8.70 12.40
CA PRO A 50 -3.38 -9.49 11.19
C PRO A 50 -2.10 -10.27 10.86
N PRO A 51 -2.23 -11.49 10.29
CA PRO A 51 -1.09 -12.17 9.70
C PRO A 51 -0.35 -11.31 8.67
N ASP A 52 0.99 -11.39 8.67
CA ASP A 52 1.86 -10.58 7.80
C ASP A 52 1.52 -10.68 6.30
N TRP A 53 1.03 -11.82 5.83
CA TRP A 53 0.66 -12.04 4.43
C TRP A 53 -0.66 -11.37 4.03
N LEU A 54 -1.45 -10.86 4.99
CA LEU A 54 -2.59 -9.98 4.74
C LEU A 54 -2.18 -8.49 4.71
N LEU A 55 -0.97 -8.17 5.17
CA LEU A 55 -0.45 -6.82 5.21
C LEU A 55 0.27 -6.47 3.91
N CYS A 56 0.04 -5.24 3.44
CA CYS A 56 0.77 -4.68 2.32
C CYS A 56 2.21 -4.38 2.76
N PRO A 57 3.24 -4.89 2.07
CA PRO A 57 4.63 -4.63 2.44
C PRO A 57 5.01 -3.13 2.42
N ILE A 58 4.29 -2.32 1.63
CA ILE A 58 4.53 -0.87 1.51
C ILE A 58 3.87 -0.10 2.66
N THR A 59 2.57 -0.32 2.88
CA THR A 59 1.78 0.47 3.84
C THR A 59 1.77 -0.11 5.24
N GLN A 60 2.16 -1.38 5.39
CA GLN A 60 2.06 -2.14 6.64
C GLN A 60 0.61 -2.20 7.18
N GLU A 61 -0.36 -2.06 6.27
CA GLU A 61 -1.79 -2.11 6.55
C GLU A 61 -2.45 -3.25 5.77
N LEU A 62 -3.65 -3.63 6.20
CA LEU A 62 -4.42 -4.71 5.59
C LEU A 62 -4.80 -4.39 4.14
N MET A 63 -4.50 -5.32 3.22
CA MET A 63 -4.76 -5.14 1.79
C MET A 63 -6.26 -5.18 1.48
N ARG A 64 -6.84 -4.07 1.03
CA ARG A 64 -8.24 -3.99 0.57
C ARG A 64 -8.39 -4.49 -0.86
N ASP A 65 -7.45 -4.13 -1.71
CA ASP A 65 -7.38 -4.54 -3.11
C ASP A 65 -6.00 -5.18 -3.39
N PRO A 66 -5.81 -6.44 -2.94
CA PRO A 66 -4.55 -7.13 -3.15
C PRO A 66 -4.30 -7.40 -4.64
N VAL A 67 -3.13 -6.98 -5.10
CA VAL A 67 -2.59 -7.25 -6.43
C VAL A 67 -1.20 -7.86 -6.35
N ILE A 68 -0.90 -8.80 -7.23
CA ILE A 68 0.41 -9.42 -7.38
C ILE A 68 1.17 -8.78 -8.54
N THR A 69 2.45 -8.53 -8.31
CA THR A 69 3.44 -8.15 -9.33
C THR A 69 4.13 -9.39 -9.91
N THR A 70 4.92 -9.21 -10.97
CA THR A 70 5.61 -10.31 -11.68
C THR A 70 6.60 -11.10 -10.81
N ASP A 71 7.05 -10.52 -9.70
CA ASP A 71 7.91 -11.16 -8.71
C ASP A 71 7.15 -12.04 -7.68
N GLY A 72 5.82 -12.12 -7.78
CA GLY A 72 4.98 -12.95 -6.92
C GLY A 72 4.59 -12.34 -5.58
N HIS A 73 4.96 -11.08 -5.30
CA HIS A 73 4.57 -10.41 -4.06
C HIS A 73 3.21 -9.70 -4.20
N ALA A 74 2.43 -9.72 -3.13
CA ALA A 74 1.14 -9.05 -3.06
C ALA A 74 1.27 -7.67 -2.39
N TYR A 75 0.55 -6.69 -2.94
CA TYR A 75 0.50 -5.32 -2.45
C TYR A 75 -0.92 -4.78 -2.50
N GLU A 76 -1.18 -3.72 -1.75
CA GLU A 76 -2.34 -2.87 -2.00
C GLU A 76 -2.20 -2.16 -3.35
N ARG A 77 -3.25 -2.19 -4.18
CA ARG A 77 -3.23 -1.63 -5.54
C ARG A 77 -2.77 -0.18 -5.57
N THR A 78 -3.33 0.66 -4.69
CA THR A 78 -3.01 2.09 -4.69
C THR A 78 -1.56 2.36 -4.30
N ALA A 79 -1.05 1.58 -3.35
CA ALA A 79 0.32 1.70 -2.87
C ALA A 79 1.34 1.31 -3.96
N ILE A 80 1.17 0.13 -4.58
CA ILE A 80 2.10 -0.32 -5.62
C ILE A 80 2.00 0.53 -6.88
N THR A 81 0.80 1.00 -7.24
CA THR A 81 0.61 1.92 -8.39
C THR A 81 1.39 3.21 -8.18
N THR A 82 1.34 3.78 -6.97
CA THR A 82 2.05 5.03 -6.63
C THR A 82 3.55 4.83 -6.59
N TRP A 83 4.02 3.70 -6.04
CA TRP A 83 5.43 3.33 -6.05
C TRP A 83 5.98 3.25 -7.48
N LEU A 84 5.25 2.61 -8.38
CA LEU A 84 5.68 2.34 -9.76
C LEU A 84 5.68 3.55 -10.69
N GLN A 85 5.11 4.67 -10.24
CA GLN A 85 5.25 5.96 -10.92
C GLN A 85 6.65 6.55 -10.77
N LYS A 86 7.36 6.21 -9.68
CA LYS A 86 8.67 6.76 -9.33
C LYS A 86 9.79 5.73 -9.40
N HIS A 87 9.45 4.46 -9.29
CA HIS A 87 10.39 3.35 -9.23
C HIS A 87 9.99 2.26 -10.23
N ASN A 88 10.97 1.47 -10.67
CA ASN A 88 10.77 0.29 -11.52
C ASN A 88 11.10 -1.02 -10.77
N THR A 89 11.17 -0.97 -9.45
CA THR A 89 11.55 -2.09 -8.59
C THR A 89 10.40 -2.56 -7.72
N SER A 90 10.48 -3.79 -7.23
CA SER A 90 9.60 -4.35 -6.21
C SER A 90 9.94 -3.74 -4.85
N PRO A 91 8.97 -3.19 -4.10
CA PRO A 91 9.21 -2.69 -2.75
C PRO A 91 9.67 -3.75 -1.75
N ALA A 92 9.27 -5.01 -1.93
CA ALA A 92 9.58 -6.08 -0.97
C ALA A 92 10.96 -6.70 -1.21
N THR A 93 11.38 -6.81 -2.48
CA THR A 93 12.62 -7.50 -2.85
C THR A 93 13.71 -6.57 -3.38
N GLY A 94 13.36 -5.35 -3.78
CA GLY A 94 14.26 -4.43 -4.47
C GLY A 94 14.60 -4.84 -5.92
N LEU A 95 14.05 -5.95 -6.42
CA LEU A 95 14.31 -6.44 -7.77
C LEU A 95 13.58 -5.59 -8.81
N VAL A 96 14.18 -5.40 -9.98
CA VAL A 96 13.52 -4.71 -11.09
C VAL A 96 12.33 -5.54 -11.57
N LEU A 97 11.16 -4.93 -11.64
CA LEU A 97 9.97 -5.61 -12.17
C LEU A 97 10.07 -5.72 -13.68
N GLU A 98 9.98 -6.95 -14.18
CA GLU A 98 9.92 -7.21 -15.62
C GLU A 98 8.69 -6.51 -16.24
N HIS A 99 8.81 -6.09 -17.50
CA HIS A 99 7.76 -5.43 -18.26
C HIS A 99 7.35 -4.02 -17.78
N HIS A 100 8.20 -3.33 -17.02
CA HIS A 100 8.06 -1.88 -16.82
C HIS A 100 8.58 -1.14 -18.06
N THR A 101 7.68 -0.73 -18.95
CA THR A 101 8.02 0.18 -20.04
C THR A 101 7.82 1.62 -19.54
N PRO A 102 8.79 2.53 -19.75
CA PRO A 102 8.62 3.94 -19.38
C PRO A 102 7.32 4.52 -19.94
N GLY A 103 6.48 5.08 -19.06
CA GLY A 103 5.17 5.65 -19.42
C GLY A 103 4.00 4.67 -19.42
N THR A 104 4.21 3.39 -19.12
CA THR A 104 3.13 2.39 -18.95
C THR A 104 3.24 1.73 -17.58
N LEU A 105 2.12 1.67 -16.84
CA LEU A 105 2.04 0.90 -15.60
C LEU A 105 2.26 -0.58 -15.88
N PRO A 106 3.12 -1.28 -15.13
CA PRO A 106 3.32 -2.71 -15.31
C PRO A 106 2.04 -3.49 -14.98
N VAL A 107 1.97 -4.71 -15.51
CA VAL A 107 0.78 -5.56 -15.33
C VAL A 107 0.67 -5.96 -13.86
N LEU A 108 -0.50 -5.68 -13.26
CA LEU A 108 -0.85 -6.03 -11.90
C LEU A 108 -1.98 -7.07 -11.91
N TYR A 109 -1.77 -8.21 -11.25
CA TYR A 109 -2.72 -9.31 -11.23
C TYR A 109 -3.58 -9.28 -9.97
N PRO A 110 -4.91 -9.08 -10.05
CA PRO A 110 -5.75 -9.05 -8.85
C PRO A 110 -5.80 -10.42 -8.16
N VAL A 111 -5.72 -10.43 -6.83
CA VAL A 111 -5.78 -11.66 -6.02
C VAL A 111 -7.10 -11.74 -5.26
N HIS A 112 -8.13 -12.26 -5.93
CA HIS A 112 -9.47 -12.32 -5.35
C HIS A 112 -9.57 -13.19 -4.10
N ALA A 113 -8.80 -14.29 -4.04
CA ALA A 113 -8.76 -15.16 -2.87
C ALA A 113 -8.24 -14.43 -1.63
N LEU A 114 -7.15 -13.66 -1.77
CA LEU A 114 -6.57 -12.87 -0.69
C LEU A 114 -7.56 -11.80 -0.21
N ARG A 115 -8.29 -11.16 -1.13
CA ARG A 115 -9.36 -10.22 -0.78
C ARG A 115 -10.48 -10.87 0.05
N GLY A 116 -10.77 -12.15 -0.17
CA GLY A 116 -11.71 -12.92 0.65
C GLY A 116 -11.20 -13.11 2.08
N LEU A 117 -9.95 -13.54 2.22
CA LEU A 117 -9.31 -13.78 3.52
C LEU A 117 -9.18 -12.50 4.36
N VAL A 118 -8.86 -11.38 3.72
CA VAL A 118 -8.87 -10.04 4.32
C VAL A 118 -10.23 -9.75 4.97
N ARG A 119 -11.32 -9.95 4.22
CA ARG A 119 -12.67 -9.63 4.71
C ARG A 119 -13.09 -10.53 5.86
N GLU A 120 -12.81 -11.82 5.75
CA GLU A 120 -13.09 -12.79 6.80
C GLU A 120 -12.38 -12.41 8.10
N TRP A 121 -11.09 -12.07 8.01
CA TRP A 121 -10.33 -11.61 9.17
C TRP A 121 -10.95 -10.36 9.81
N GLU A 122 -11.37 -9.39 9.00
CA GLU A 122 -11.99 -8.16 9.53
C GLU A 122 -13.33 -8.42 10.22
N ASP A 123 -14.15 -9.30 9.64
CA ASP A 123 -15.44 -9.68 10.21
C ASP A 123 -15.25 -10.43 11.54
N GLU A 124 -14.22 -11.27 11.64
CA GLU A 124 -13.83 -11.90 12.90
C GLU A 124 -13.39 -10.88 13.94
N GLN A 125 -12.53 -9.92 13.59
CA GLN A 125 -12.09 -8.88 14.52
C GLN A 125 -13.26 -8.00 14.97
N LYS A 126 -14.17 -7.64 14.06
CA LYS A 126 -15.38 -6.91 14.40
C LYS A 126 -16.26 -7.69 15.37
N SER A 127 -16.45 -8.98 15.12
CA SER A 127 -17.25 -9.86 15.98
C SER A 127 -16.63 -10.00 17.38
N LYS A 128 -15.30 -10.18 17.47
CA LYS A 128 -14.56 -10.23 18.73
C LYS A 128 -14.69 -8.92 19.51
N ARG A 129 -14.55 -7.77 18.83
CA ARG A 129 -14.70 -6.45 19.44
C ARG A 129 -16.12 -6.22 19.96
N VAL A 130 -17.15 -6.56 19.18
CA VAL A 130 -18.55 -6.48 19.63
C VAL A 130 -18.80 -7.38 20.84
N ALA A 131 -18.30 -8.62 20.81
CA ALA A 131 -18.43 -9.54 21.93
C ALA A 131 -17.70 -9.02 23.20
N ALA A 132 -16.50 -8.45 23.05
CA ALA A 132 -15.73 -7.89 24.15
C ALA A 132 -16.45 -6.68 24.79
N VAL A 133 -17.02 -5.79 23.96
CA VAL A 133 -17.82 -4.66 24.45
C VAL A 133 -19.08 -5.14 25.15
N ALA A 134 -19.77 -6.15 24.60
CA ALA A 134 -20.96 -6.73 25.24
C ALA A 134 -20.64 -7.34 26.62
N GLN A 135 -19.50 -8.04 26.75
CA GLN A 135 -19.02 -8.58 28.02
C GLN A 135 -18.66 -7.48 29.03
N GLN A 136 -18.08 -6.36 28.57
CA GLN A 136 -17.75 -5.22 29.41
C GLN A 136 -18.99 -4.52 30.00
N TRP A 137 -20.14 -4.62 29.34
CA TRP A 137 -21.40 -3.96 29.74
C TRP A 137 -22.40 -4.91 30.42
N ALA A 138 -22.11 -6.21 30.46
CA ALA A 138 -22.82 -7.16 31.30
C ALA A 138 -22.46 -6.88 32.77
N GLY A 139 -23.24 -6.03 33.43
CA GLY A 139 -23.07 -5.71 34.85
C GLY A 139 -23.05 -6.95 35.75
N PRO A 140 -22.52 -6.85 36.98
CA PRO A 140 -22.42 -7.98 37.90
C PRO A 140 -23.81 -8.59 38.18
N PRO A 141 -23.92 -9.92 38.30
CA PRO A 141 -25.20 -10.55 38.65
C PRO A 141 -25.66 -10.03 40.01
N THR A 142 -26.89 -9.49 40.07
CA THR A 142 -27.54 -9.14 41.33
C THR A 142 -27.74 -10.41 42.17
N PRO A 143 -27.32 -10.43 43.46
CA PRO A 143 -27.53 -11.59 44.31
C PRO A 143 -29.03 -11.83 44.59
N PRO A 144 -29.46 -13.10 44.78
CA PRO A 144 -30.83 -13.42 45.19
C PRO A 144 -31.15 -12.92 46.61
N PRO A 145 -32.44 -12.75 46.96
CA PRO A 145 -32.90 -12.20 48.24
C PRO A 145 -32.58 -13.08 49.44
#